data_AF-A0A175VF65-F1
#
_entry.id   AF-A0A175VF65-F1
#
_cell.length_a   1.000
_cell.length_b   1.000
_cell.length_c   1.000
_cell.angle_alpha   90.00
_cell.angle_beta   90.00
_cell.angle_gamma   90.00
#
_symmetry.space_group_name_H-M   'P 1'
#
loop_
_entity.id
_entity.type
_entity.pdbx_description
1 polymer ?
#
loop_
_entity_poly.entity_id
_entity_poly.type
_entity_poly.pdbx_seq_one_letter_code
_entity_poly.pdbx_strand_id
1 'polypeptide(L)'
;MKKTLVTARFDVVNPEGEQLRLKIAIYRPRPDTRSANGDYRCKVKLAGLRDKTFIHGIDALQALSLALAFVESELRAFSDAGWQFYQPGCADQPVDISACYFPML
;
A
#
# COMPACT_ATOMS: atom_id res chain seq x y z
N MET A 1 -5.90 17.21 -12.97
CA MET A 1 -4.84 16.18 -12.84
C MET A 1 -5.14 15.27 -11.65
N LYS A 2 -5.16 13.94 -11.85
CA LYS A 2 -5.31 12.96 -10.75
C LYS A 2 -4.13 13.11 -9.78
N LYS A 3 -4.42 13.27 -8.47
CA LYS A 3 -3.41 13.45 -7.41
C LYS A 3 -2.73 12.13 -7.00
N THR A 4 -3.28 11.01 -7.44
CA THR A 4 -2.87 9.65 -7.06
C THR A 4 -2.02 9.02 -8.17
N LEU A 5 -0.92 8.36 -7.79
CA LEU A 5 -0.05 7.61 -8.71
C LEU A 5 -0.54 6.18 -8.90
N VAL A 6 -0.81 5.50 -7.79
CA VAL A 6 -1.24 4.09 -7.79
C VAL A 6 -2.55 3.97 -7.04
N THR A 7 -3.48 3.21 -7.61
CA THR A 7 -4.66 2.74 -6.90
C THR A 7 -4.85 1.26 -7.15
N ALA A 8 -5.02 0.48 -6.09
CA ALA A 8 -5.33 -0.95 -6.17
C ALA A 8 -6.46 -1.29 -5.21
N ARG A 9 -7.18 -2.37 -5.52
CA ARG A 9 -8.28 -2.88 -4.68
C ARG A 9 -8.19 -4.39 -4.64
N PHE A 10 -8.39 -4.94 -3.46
CA PHE A 10 -8.45 -6.36 -3.20
C PHE A 10 -9.59 -6.62 -2.23
N ASP A 11 -10.29 -7.73 -2.43
CA ASP A 11 -11.06 -8.32 -1.34
C ASP A 11 -10.11 -9.27 -0.60
N VAL A 12 -10.09 -9.23 0.72
CA VAL A 12 -9.19 -10.08 1.52
C VAL A 12 -9.96 -10.83 2.58
N VAL A 13 -9.56 -12.07 2.82
CA VAL A 13 -10.23 -13.02 3.71
C VAL A 13 -9.24 -13.54 4.73
N ASN A 14 -9.57 -13.48 6.01
CA ASN A 14 -8.73 -14.01 7.08
C ASN A 14 -8.92 -15.53 7.25
N PRO A 15 -8.08 -16.21 8.06
CA PRO A 15 -8.24 -17.64 8.34
C PRO A 15 -9.57 -18.04 9.00
N GLU A 16 -10.28 -17.09 9.62
CA GLU A 16 -11.58 -17.29 10.26
C GLU A 16 -12.76 -17.06 9.29
N GLY A 17 -12.49 -16.66 8.05
CA GLY A 17 -13.49 -16.36 7.02
C GLY A 17 -14.02 -14.93 7.01
N GLU A 18 -13.52 -14.04 7.87
CA GLU A 18 -13.84 -12.60 7.84
C GLU A 18 -13.36 -11.97 6.55
N GLN A 19 -14.23 -11.20 5.89
CA GLN A 19 -13.93 -10.51 4.64
C GLN A 19 -13.83 -9.01 4.85
N LEU A 20 -12.78 -8.38 4.29
CA LEU A 20 -12.67 -6.94 4.20
C LEU A 20 -12.23 -6.49 2.81
N ARG A 21 -12.60 -5.25 2.46
CA ARG A 21 -12.21 -4.65 1.18
C ARG A 21 -11.03 -3.73 1.37
N LEU A 22 -9.86 -4.19 0.94
CA LEU A 22 -8.64 -3.41 0.97
C LEU A 22 -8.58 -2.44 -0.21
N LYS A 23 -8.34 -1.15 0.07
CA LYS A 23 -8.10 -0.13 -0.95
C LYS A 23 -6.78 0.58 -0.70
N ILE A 24 -5.87 0.44 -1.66
CA ILE A 24 -4.54 1.05 -1.63
C ILE A 24 -4.55 2.30 -2.52
N ALA A 25 -4.04 3.41 -2.00
CA ALA A 25 -3.77 4.59 -2.80
C ALA A 25 -2.45 5.25 -2.41
N ILE A 26 -1.52 5.33 -3.36
CA ILE A 26 -0.24 6.03 -3.22
C ILE A 26 -0.32 7.32 -4.00
N TYR A 27 -0.09 8.45 -3.34
CA TYR A 27 -0.20 9.77 -3.93
C TYR A 27 1.16 10.27 -4.40
N ARG A 28 1.16 11.29 -5.27
CA ARG A 28 2.41 11.94 -5.67
C ARG A 28 3.15 12.50 -4.45
N PRO A 29 4.47 12.26 -4.32
CA PRO A 29 5.31 12.94 -3.36
C PRO A 29 5.19 14.46 -3.51
N ARG A 30 5.28 15.17 -2.40
CA ARG A 30 5.26 16.64 -2.37
C ARG A 30 6.21 17.14 -1.31
N PRO A 31 6.73 18.37 -1.45
CA PRO A 31 7.46 19.02 -0.38
C PRO A 31 6.64 18.98 0.92
N ASP A 32 7.28 18.61 2.01
CA ASP A 32 6.70 18.69 3.33
C ASP A 32 6.82 20.12 3.85
N THR A 33 5.69 20.81 3.91
CA THR A 33 5.60 22.20 4.38
C THR A 33 5.97 22.37 5.85
N ARG A 34 6.19 21.27 6.58
CA ARG A 34 6.59 21.26 7.99
C ARG A 34 8.09 20.98 8.18
N SER A 35 8.80 20.56 7.14
CA SER A 35 10.24 20.35 7.20
C SER A 35 10.98 21.65 6.92
N ALA A 36 11.94 21.99 7.78
CA ALA A 36 12.86 23.11 7.56
C ALA A 36 13.93 22.79 6.50
N ASN A 37 14.16 21.51 6.20
CA ASN A 37 15.23 21.04 5.32
C ASN A 37 14.79 20.82 3.86
N GLY A 38 13.52 21.12 3.54
CA GLY A 38 12.98 20.88 2.20
C GLY A 38 12.66 19.41 1.91
N ASP A 39 12.48 18.59 2.96
CA ASP A 39 12.11 17.18 2.81
C ASP A 39 10.79 17.01 2.04
N TYR A 40 10.57 15.80 1.56
CA TYR A 40 9.36 15.40 0.87
C TYR A 40 8.55 14.41 1.71
N ARG A 41 7.24 14.39 1.45
CA ARG A 41 6.33 13.39 1.98
C ARG A 41 5.50 12.77 0.88
N CYS A 42 5.32 11.47 0.97
CA CYS A 42 4.43 10.69 0.14
C CYS A 42 3.23 10.25 1.00
N LYS A 43 2.02 10.55 0.52
CA LYS A 43 0.80 10.13 1.21
C LYS A 43 0.42 8.72 0.75
N VAL A 44 0.14 7.85 1.70
CA VAL A 44 -0.38 6.50 1.47
C VAL A 44 -1.74 6.39 2.17
N LYS A 45 -2.71 5.73 1.53
CA LYS A 45 -3.96 5.31 2.18
C LYS A 45 -4.12 3.80 2.00
N LEU A 46 -4.34 3.09 3.10
CA LEU A 46 -4.64 1.67 3.15
C LEU A 46 -5.98 1.49 3.86
N ALA A 47 -7.08 1.78 3.16
CA ALA A 47 -8.40 1.66 3.77
C ALA A 47 -8.74 0.18 3.96
N GLY A 48 -9.14 -0.19 5.18
CA GLY A 48 -9.26 -1.59 5.64
C GLY A 48 -8.09 -2.07 6.49
N LEU A 49 -7.06 -1.24 6.70
CA LEU A 49 -5.81 -1.57 7.41
C LEU A 49 -5.45 -0.49 8.44
N ARG A 50 -5.02 0.67 7.92
CA ARG A 50 -4.59 1.84 8.67
C ARG A 50 -5.03 3.08 7.93
N ASP A 51 -5.68 3.99 8.65
CA ASP A 51 -6.09 5.24 8.04
C ASP A 51 -4.89 6.15 7.79
N LYS A 52 -4.67 6.41 6.51
CA LYS A 52 -3.82 7.46 5.92
C LYS A 52 -2.52 7.78 6.69
N THR A 53 -1.39 7.36 6.13
CA THR A 53 -0.05 7.72 6.61
C THR A 53 0.69 8.64 5.64
N PHE A 54 1.62 9.44 6.17
CA PHE A 54 2.64 10.15 5.39
C PHE A 54 4.00 9.50 5.63
N ILE A 55 4.67 9.11 4.55
CA ILE A 55 6.03 8.57 4.56
C ILE A 55 6.97 9.68 4.10
N HIS A 56 8.02 9.94 4.87
CA HIS A 56 8.92 11.06 4.64
C HIS A 56 10.23 10.57 4.01
N GLY A 57 10.83 11.41 3.18
CA GLY A 57 12.16 11.20 2.61
C GLY A 57 12.80 12.54 2.29
N ILE A 58 14.12 12.57 2.15
CA ILE A 58 14.90 13.78 1.88
C ILE A 58 14.56 14.40 0.50
N ASP A 59 14.04 13.58 -0.42
CA ASP A 59 13.57 14.02 -1.73
C ASP A 59 12.32 13.25 -2.18
N ALA A 60 11.76 13.67 -3.33
CA ALA A 60 10.55 13.08 -3.90
C ALA A 60 10.70 11.58 -4.23
N LEU A 61 11.88 11.16 -4.71
CA LEU A 61 12.13 9.78 -5.10
C LEU A 61 12.22 8.90 -3.86
N GLN A 62 13.01 9.29 -2.86
CA GLN A 62 13.15 8.57 -1.60
C GLN A 62 11.81 8.46 -0.88
N ALA A 63 11.02 9.54 -0.79
CA ALA A 63 9.71 9.50 -0.18
C ALA A 63 8.74 8.54 -0.89
N LEU A 64 8.83 8.41 -2.23
CA LEU A 64 8.05 7.44 -2.99
C LEU A 64 8.54 6.00 -2.77
N SER A 65 9.86 5.77 -2.84
CA SER A 65 10.46 4.45 -2.64
C SER A 65 10.15 3.89 -1.26
N LEU A 66 10.28 4.71 -0.21
CA LEU A 66 9.90 4.33 1.15
C LEU A 66 8.39 4.08 1.28
N ALA A 67 7.55 4.83 0.56
CA ALA A 67 6.11 4.58 0.54
C ALA A 67 5.74 3.25 -0.13
N LEU A 68 6.45 2.87 -1.20
CA LEU A 68 6.28 1.56 -1.84
C LEU A 68 6.72 0.43 -0.91
N ALA A 69 7.89 0.55 -0.30
CA ALA A 69 8.40 -0.42 0.67
C ALA A 69 7.47 -0.57 1.89
N PHE A 70 6.90 0.54 2.38
CA PHE A 70 5.91 0.51 3.45
C PHE A 70 4.63 -0.26 3.04
N VAL A 71 4.13 -0.02 1.83
CA VAL A 71 2.94 -0.75 1.34
C VAL A 71 3.25 -2.24 1.17
N GLU A 72 4.42 -2.57 0.63
CA GLU A 72 4.89 -3.95 0.53
C GLU A 72 4.93 -4.63 1.91
N SER A 73 5.55 -4.01 2.91
CA SER A 73 5.67 -4.60 4.25
C SER A 73 4.31 -4.85 4.90
N GLU A 74 3.35 -3.94 4.73
CA GLU A 74 1.99 -4.13 5.28
C GLU A 74 1.24 -5.25 4.56
N LEU A 75 1.43 -5.41 3.24
CA LEU A 75 0.82 -6.51 2.48
C LEU A 75 1.42 -7.87 2.85
N ARG A 76 2.75 -7.94 3.00
CA ARG A 76 3.45 -9.15 3.45
C ARG A 76 3.00 -9.56 4.85
N ALA A 77 2.90 -8.60 5.79
CA ALA A 77 2.41 -8.88 7.13
C ALA A 77 1.00 -9.51 7.14
N PHE A 78 0.14 -9.15 6.18
CA PHE A 78 -1.17 -9.76 6.01
C PHE A 78 -1.09 -11.19 5.49
N SER A 79 -0.29 -11.42 4.44
CA SER A 79 -0.04 -12.77 3.93
C SER A 79 0.56 -13.68 5.01
N ASP A 80 1.53 -13.18 5.79
CA ASP A 80 2.17 -13.90 6.88
C ASP A 80 1.19 -14.22 8.02
N ALA A 81 0.20 -13.36 8.26
CA ALA A 81 -0.91 -13.59 9.18
C ALA A 81 -1.99 -14.54 8.60
N GLY A 82 -1.77 -15.11 7.41
CA GLY A 82 -2.68 -16.07 6.77
C GLY A 82 -3.83 -15.45 6.00
N TRP A 83 -3.83 -14.13 5.78
CA TRP A 83 -4.84 -13.49 4.94
C TRP A 83 -4.63 -13.83 3.47
N GLN A 84 -5.72 -14.15 2.80
CA GLN A 84 -5.75 -14.40 1.36
C GLN A 84 -6.31 -13.20 0.62
N PHE A 85 -5.68 -12.84 -0.49
CA PHE A 85 -6.07 -11.71 -1.32
C PHE A 85 -6.80 -12.18 -2.56
N TYR A 86 -7.81 -11.45 -2.99
CA TYR A 86 -8.63 -11.77 -4.15
C TYR A 86 -8.81 -10.53 -5.01
N GLN A 87 -8.87 -10.73 -6.33
CA GLN A 87 -9.30 -9.65 -7.20
C GLN A 87 -10.79 -9.35 -6.95
N PRO A 88 -11.22 -8.08 -6.99
CA PRO A 88 -12.62 -7.74 -6.77
C PRO A 88 -13.54 -8.49 -7.74
N GLY A 89 -14.46 -9.29 -7.20
CA GLY A 89 -15.39 -10.11 -8.00
C GLY A 89 -14.88 -11.49 -8.42
N CYS A 90 -13.65 -11.87 -8.05
CA CYS A 90 -13.08 -13.20 -8.30
C CYS A 90 -12.69 -13.87 -6.97
N ALA A 91 -13.68 -14.43 -6.27
CA ALA A 91 -13.49 -15.04 -4.93
C ALA A 91 -12.86 -16.44 -4.97
N ASP A 92 -12.77 -17.08 -6.14
CA ASP A 92 -12.34 -18.48 -6.24
C ASP A 92 -10.82 -18.64 -6.46
N GLN A 93 -10.11 -17.54 -6.70
CA GLN A 93 -8.68 -17.56 -7.04
C GLN A 93 -7.90 -16.56 -6.19
N PRO A 94 -7.19 -17.04 -5.14
CA PRO A 94 -6.35 -16.18 -4.36
C PRO A 94 -5.17 -15.67 -5.21
N VAL A 95 -4.81 -14.40 -5.00
CA VAL A 95 -3.69 -13.71 -5.61
C VAL A 95 -2.50 -13.79 -4.67
N ASP A 96 -1.39 -14.34 -5.16
CA ASP A 96 -0.10 -14.19 -4.49
C ASP A 96 0.43 -12.77 -4.71
N ILE A 97 0.11 -11.88 -3.78
CA ILE A 97 0.51 -10.46 -3.85
C ILE A 97 2.04 -10.32 -3.87
N SER A 98 2.75 -11.17 -3.13
CA SER A 98 4.22 -11.13 -3.08
C SER A 98 4.81 -11.51 -4.43
N ALA A 99 4.38 -12.62 -5.02
CA ALA A 99 4.87 -13.05 -6.33
C ALA A 99 4.46 -12.09 -7.47
N CYS A 100 3.25 -11.52 -7.43
CA CYS A 100 2.75 -10.67 -8.50
C CYS A 100 3.36 -9.26 -8.51
N TYR A 101 3.63 -8.67 -7.34
CA TYR A 101 3.97 -7.25 -7.24
C TYR A 101 5.33 -6.98 -6.59
N PHE A 102 5.90 -7.95 -5.87
CA PHE A 102 7.16 -7.81 -5.15
C PHE A 102 8.06 -9.05 -5.32
N PRO A 103 8.38 -9.42 -6.58
CA PRO A 103 9.18 -10.61 -6.85
C PRO A 103 10.55 -10.47 -6.18
N MET A 104 11.03 -11.56 -5.56
CA MET A 104 12.42 -11.62 -5.12
C MET A 104 13.32 -11.52 -6.36
N LEU A 105 14.22 -10.53 -6.35
CA LEU A 105 15.25 -10.32 -7.38
C LEU A 105 16.43 -11.24 -7.14
#